data_AF-A0A7W0MDV8-F1
#
_entry.id   AF-A0A7W0MDV8-F1
#
_cell.length_a   1.000
_cell.length_b   1.000
_cell.length_c   1.000
_cell.angle_alpha   90.00
_cell.angle_beta   90.00
_cell.angle_gamma   90.00
#
_symmetry.space_group_name_H-M   'P 1'
#
loop_
_entity.id
_entity.type
_entity.pdbx_description
1 polymer ?
#
loop_
_entity_poly.entity_id
_entity_poly.type
_entity_poly.pdbx_seq_one_letter_code
_entity_poly.pdbx_strand_id
1 'polypeptide(L)'
;MKSASAVWDAFARAKTELAGHPSVLSTELGWKVSSGELQPELATRIYVQRKQPLSDLPTALRIPRRIAGLPTDVLTVREERFLGHDMTGGDKITRIVWNEGGTGSGTLGYIATRRSDSKPVMLSNQHVFRNDLGSPARRRELYQPDISCRALGSNCNYVGYAIDGHIADFAWSKDGTEPQPHFIDCAIGEMDNADFRRGVKDLPPITGSEDISATPTGPGNTPLAVRKMGARTNLTRGVVVSVNSTGHQKIGPFEIQDQPLTILIRTTSGLLFSETYEVPVSEKDSIIQTFRDMGGPGSVTELSGNRLRFDVPKFSDEGDSGSAIVTDAGGIIGLLYASAIFVFPIVIEGEITSHSVPVGESRACHIGPVMSRLGIRIDPSTAPSAGEVPVTATVGTGTRDVLLADRIASIEQQLSATRRGHMLRSLVREHGFEIVDLVHHRRRVTVCWHRHQGPAFAALVVEAIREPERTMPAVHHGFTLETLMTAMCDVLLTEGSAALRAALQQNCVWVLEWISSSDRVAGLIAALACEDARMLKDPAHV
;
A
#
# COMPACT_ATOMS: atom_id res chain seq x y z
N MET A 1 -49.14 11.17 -0.43
CA MET A 1 -47.73 10.85 -0.10
C MET A 1 -47.60 10.78 1.43
N LYS A 2 -46.93 9.77 1.97
CA LYS A 2 -46.60 9.74 3.41
C LYS A 2 -45.59 10.86 3.72
N SER A 3 -45.66 11.48 4.89
CA SER A 3 -44.64 12.46 5.31
C SER A 3 -43.28 11.76 5.44
N ALA A 4 -42.17 12.49 5.24
CA ALA A 4 -40.82 11.95 5.35
C ALA A 4 -40.58 11.27 6.70
N SER A 5 -41.07 11.86 7.81
CA SER A 5 -41.00 11.27 9.16
C SER A 5 -41.75 9.94 9.25
N ALA A 6 -42.94 9.81 8.66
CA ALA A 6 -43.71 8.56 8.72
C ALA A 6 -43.05 7.40 7.95
N VAL A 7 -42.26 7.70 6.92
CA VAL A 7 -41.49 6.69 6.16
C VAL A 7 -40.30 6.20 6.98
N TRP A 8 -39.58 7.12 7.63
CA TRP A 8 -38.45 6.77 8.50
C TRP A 8 -38.89 5.98 9.75
N ASP A 9 -40.01 6.34 10.37
CA ASP A 9 -40.57 5.60 11.50
C ASP A 9 -41.01 4.18 11.11
N ALA A 10 -41.57 4.04 9.90
CA ALA A 10 -41.92 2.73 9.35
C ALA A 10 -40.66 1.89 9.07
N PHE A 11 -39.60 2.49 8.53
CA PHE A 11 -38.33 1.81 8.31
C PHE A 11 -37.66 1.40 9.63
N ALA A 12 -37.67 2.25 10.66
CA ALA A 12 -37.12 1.92 11.98
C ALA A 12 -37.81 0.68 12.59
N ARG A 13 -39.14 0.59 12.49
CA ARG A 13 -39.89 -0.61 12.91
C ARG A 13 -39.53 -1.84 12.09
N ALA A 14 -39.41 -1.69 10.76
CA ALA A 14 -39.01 -2.79 9.89
C ALA A 14 -37.60 -3.32 10.22
N LYS A 15 -36.66 -2.42 10.56
CA LYS A 15 -35.31 -2.78 11.01
C LYS A 15 -35.34 -3.57 12.32
N THR A 16 -36.19 -3.18 13.27
CA THR A 16 -36.36 -3.90 14.53
C THR A 16 -36.99 -5.28 14.32
N GLU A 17 -37.98 -5.41 13.45
CA GLU A 17 -38.65 -6.68 13.15
C GLU A 17 -37.73 -7.67 12.43
N LEU A 18 -36.80 -7.17 11.59
CA LEU A 18 -35.80 -7.97 10.89
C LEU A 18 -34.51 -8.18 11.70
N ALA A 19 -34.35 -7.52 12.85
CA ALA A 19 -33.19 -7.68 13.71
C ALA A 19 -33.18 -9.10 14.32
N GLY A 20 -32.28 -9.95 13.83
CA GLY A 20 -32.17 -11.35 14.25
C GLY A 20 -32.74 -12.37 13.27
N HIS A 21 -33.26 -11.94 12.11
CA HIS A 21 -33.67 -12.87 11.06
C HIS A 21 -32.43 -13.53 10.42
N PRO A 22 -32.32 -14.87 10.43
CA PRO A 22 -31.06 -15.58 10.12
C PRO A 22 -30.58 -15.43 8.67
N SER A 23 -31.48 -15.10 7.74
CA SER A 23 -31.14 -14.88 6.32
C SER A 23 -30.90 -13.42 5.94
N VAL A 24 -31.06 -12.47 6.87
CA VAL A 24 -30.96 -11.03 6.60
C VAL A 24 -29.58 -10.53 7.03
N LEU A 25 -28.82 -10.00 6.06
CA LEU A 25 -27.49 -9.45 6.29
C LEU A 25 -27.57 -7.96 6.69
N SER A 26 -28.35 -7.19 5.95
CA SER A 26 -28.55 -5.76 6.20
C SER A 26 -29.89 -5.27 5.66
N THR A 27 -30.31 -4.09 6.13
CA THR A 27 -31.57 -3.44 5.72
C THR A 27 -31.34 -1.95 5.45
N GLU A 28 -31.97 -1.44 4.40
CA GLU A 28 -31.88 -0.05 3.94
C GLU A 28 -33.25 0.48 3.52
N LEU A 29 -33.39 1.81 3.46
CA LEU A 29 -34.54 2.46 2.84
C LEU A 29 -34.12 2.98 1.46
N GLY A 30 -34.81 2.55 0.40
CA GLY A 30 -34.50 2.99 -0.95
C GLY A 30 -35.59 2.65 -1.95
N TRP A 31 -35.38 2.99 -3.22
CA TRP A 31 -36.33 2.66 -4.29
C TRP A 31 -36.41 1.15 -4.51
N LYS A 32 -37.62 0.63 -4.70
CA LYS A 32 -37.85 -0.78 -5.03
C LYS A 32 -37.32 -1.06 -6.43
N VAL A 33 -36.56 -2.15 -6.59
CA VAL A 33 -36.13 -2.64 -7.90
C VAL A 33 -36.76 -4.01 -8.15
N SER A 34 -37.49 -4.16 -9.25
CA SER A 34 -38.11 -5.44 -9.62
C SER A 34 -37.73 -5.79 -11.05
N SER A 35 -37.25 -7.02 -11.27
CA SER A 35 -36.78 -7.50 -12.59
C SER A 35 -35.71 -6.60 -13.25
N GLY A 36 -34.91 -5.90 -12.44
CA GLY A 36 -33.86 -4.99 -12.92
C GLY A 36 -34.31 -3.54 -13.15
N GLU A 37 -35.61 -3.24 -12.99
CA GLU A 37 -36.15 -1.89 -13.21
C GLU A 37 -36.51 -1.19 -11.88
N LEU A 38 -36.16 0.09 -11.81
CA LEU A 38 -36.57 0.98 -10.71
C LEU A 38 -38.09 1.17 -10.74
N GLN A 39 -38.73 0.92 -9.61
CA GLN A 39 -40.16 1.11 -9.41
C GLN A 39 -40.39 2.44 -8.66
N PRO A 40 -41.50 3.15 -8.90
CA PRO A 40 -41.80 4.45 -8.29
C PRO A 40 -42.28 4.34 -6.83
N GLU A 41 -41.79 3.36 -6.07
CA GLU A 41 -42.13 3.12 -4.67
C GLU A 41 -40.87 3.00 -3.79
N LEU A 42 -40.87 3.65 -2.62
CA LEU A 42 -39.87 3.44 -1.57
C LEU A 42 -40.15 2.12 -0.84
N ALA A 43 -39.12 1.30 -0.67
CA ALA A 43 -39.16 0.00 -0.03
C ALA A 43 -38.10 -0.14 1.07
N THR A 44 -38.37 -1.03 2.02
CA THR A 44 -37.34 -1.62 2.87
C THR A 44 -36.55 -2.61 2.02
N ARG A 45 -35.35 -2.22 1.61
CA ARG A 45 -34.41 -3.06 0.86
C ARG A 45 -33.71 -4.00 1.83
N ILE A 46 -33.76 -5.29 1.56
CA ILE A 46 -33.33 -6.35 2.47
C ILE A 46 -32.31 -7.20 1.72
N TYR A 47 -31.08 -7.21 2.24
CA TYR A 47 -29.97 -7.89 1.60
C TYR A 47 -29.81 -9.29 2.18
N VAL A 48 -29.81 -10.30 1.30
CA VAL A 48 -29.67 -11.73 1.63
C VAL A 48 -28.51 -12.33 0.84
N GLN A 49 -27.89 -13.39 1.35
CA GLN A 49 -26.75 -14.02 0.67
C GLN A 49 -27.13 -14.68 -0.67
N ARG A 50 -28.30 -15.34 -0.71
CA ARG A 50 -28.85 -15.96 -1.93
C ARG A 50 -30.37 -15.92 -1.90
N LYS A 51 -31.01 -15.86 -3.07
CA LYS A 51 -32.45 -16.06 -3.22
C LYS A 51 -32.73 -17.54 -3.45
N GLN A 52 -33.73 -18.07 -2.75
CA GLN A 52 -34.27 -19.41 -2.99
C GLN A 52 -35.70 -19.29 -3.54
N PRO A 53 -36.18 -20.27 -4.32
CA PRO A 53 -37.59 -20.34 -4.70
C PRO A 53 -38.48 -20.36 -3.46
N LEU A 54 -39.63 -19.68 -3.51
CA LEU A 54 -40.57 -19.65 -2.38
C LEU A 54 -41.08 -21.04 -1.99
N SER A 55 -41.12 -21.99 -2.94
CA SER A 55 -41.43 -23.41 -2.69
C SER A 55 -40.43 -24.09 -1.75
N ASP A 56 -39.18 -23.64 -1.77
CA ASP A 56 -38.04 -24.29 -1.12
C ASP A 56 -37.65 -23.57 0.18
N LEU A 57 -38.30 -22.43 0.47
CA LEU A 57 -38.10 -21.62 1.67
C LEU A 57 -39.09 -22.00 2.78
N PRO A 58 -38.60 -22.46 3.96
CA PRO A 58 -39.42 -22.58 5.16
C PRO A 58 -40.13 -21.28 5.50
N THR A 59 -41.39 -21.34 5.97
CA THR A 59 -42.20 -20.14 6.27
C THR A 59 -41.49 -19.17 7.23
N ALA A 60 -40.71 -19.68 8.18
CA ALA A 60 -39.95 -18.87 9.14
C ALA A 60 -38.78 -18.07 8.51
N LEU A 61 -38.35 -18.41 7.30
CA LEU A 61 -37.28 -17.70 6.57
C LEU A 61 -37.84 -16.78 5.47
N ARG A 62 -39.16 -16.74 5.30
CA ARG A 62 -39.81 -15.94 4.27
C ARG A 62 -39.93 -14.50 4.76
N ILE A 63 -39.30 -13.59 4.02
CA ILE A 63 -39.45 -12.16 4.23
C ILE A 63 -40.85 -11.73 3.70
N PRO A 64 -41.70 -11.09 4.52
CA PRO A 64 -43.01 -10.60 4.09
C PRO A 64 -42.89 -9.59 2.95
N ARG A 65 -43.89 -9.52 2.06
CA ARG A 65 -43.94 -8.54 0.94
C ARG A 65 -44.06 -7.09 1.41
N ARG A 66 -44.51 -6.87 2.65
CA ARG A 66 -44.58 -5.57 3.31
C ARG A 66 -44.22 -5.72 4.78
N ILE A 67 -43.45 -4.78 5.32
CA ILE A 67 -43.08 -4.70 6.74
C ILE A 67 -43.33 -3.28 7.21
N ALA A 68 -44.02 -3.11 8.34
CA ALA A 68 -44.43 -1.81 8.87
C ALA A 68 -45.14 -0.89 7.84
N GLY A 69 -45.84 -1.49 6.87
CA GLY A 69 -46.55 -0.77 5.81
C GLY A 69 -45.67 -0.24 4.66
N LEU A 70 -44.38 -0.56 4.63
CA LEU A 70 -43.48 -0.36 3.49
C LEU A 70 -43.40 -1.64 2.65
N PRO A 71 -43.35 -1.56 1.31
CA PRO A 71 -43.01 -2.70 0.47
C PRO A 71 -41.60 -3.19 0.81
N THR A 72 -41.37 -4.49 0.69
CA THR A 72 -40.02 -5.05 0.79
C THR A 72 -39.41 -5.26 -0.59
N ASP A 73 -38.10 -5.09 -0.67
CA ASP A 73 -37.30 -5.41 -1.84
C ASP A 73 -36.15 -6.32 -1.40
N VAL A 74 -36.28 -7.61 -1.70
CA VAL A 74 -35.26 -8.59 -1.33
C VAL A 74 -34.22 -8.60 -2.43
N LEU A 75 -32.99 -8.25 -2.07
CA LEU A 75 -31.86 -8.19 -2.98
C LEU A 75 -30.86 -9.23 -2.52
N THR A 76 -30.31 -9.98 -3.48
CA THR A 76 -29.09 -10.71 -3.17
C THR A 76 -28.00 -9.67 -3.02
N VAL A 77 -27.20 -9.76 -1.96
CA VAL A 77 -25.86 -9.18 -2.02
C VAL A 77 -25.24 -9.83 -3.24
N ARG A 78 -25.01 -9.04 -4.30
CA ARG A 78 -23.98 -9.45 -5.24
C ARG A 78 -22.75 -9.49 -4.36
N GLU A 79 -22.13 -10.67 -4.20
CA GLU A 79 -20.68 -10.64 -4.11
C GLU A 79 -20.29 -9.81 -5.31
N GLU A 80 -19.95 -8.55 -5.07
CA GLU A 80 -19.17 -7.81 -6.02
C GLU A 80 -17.90 -8.64 -6.11
N ARG A 81 -17.88 -9.55 -7.08
CA ARG A 81 -16.67 -9.87 -7.80
C ARG A 81 -16.21 -8.54 -8.34
N PHE A 82 -15.48 -7.80 -7.51
CA PHE A 82 -14.54 -6.83 -7.99
C PHE A 82 -13.70 -7.59 -9.03
N LEU A 83 -13.71 -7.06 -10.25
CA LEU A 83 -13.01 -7.61 -11.41
C LEU A 83 -11.68 -8.21 -10.92
N GLY A 84 -11.48 -9.51 -11.12
CA GLY A 84 -10.32 -10.23 -10.62
C GLY A 84 -9.06 -9.43 -10.93
N HIS A 85 -8.33 -9.02 -9.88
CA HIS A 85 -6.99 -8.50 -10.10
C HIS A 85 -6.14 -9.70 -10.49
N ASP A 86 -5.84 -9.84 -11.78
CA ASP A 86 -4.81 -10.77 -12.27
C ASP A 86 -3.49 -10.41 -11.61
N MET A 87 -3.19 -11.07 -10.49
CA MET A 87 -1.97 -10.83 -9.72
C MET A 87 -0.77 -11.35 -10.51
N THR A 88 0.24 -10.51 -10.66
CA THR A 88 1.49 -10.88 -11.34
C THR A 88 2.69 -10.25 -10.64
N GLY A 89 3.89 -10.76 -10.89
CA GLY A 89 5.10 -10.16 -10.33
C GLY A 89 5.20 -8.67 -10.67
N GLY A 90 5.66 -7.88 -9.71
CA GLY A 90 5.72 -6.41 -9.79
C GLY A 90 4.51 -5.69 -9.18
N ASP A 91 3.45 -6.41 -8.81
CA ASP A 91 2.31 -5.83 -8.09
C ASP A 91 2.67 -5.37 -6.67
N LYS A 92 2.03 -4.29 -6.21
CA LYS A 92 2.08 -3.91 -4.80
C LYS A 92 1.35 -4.94 -3.95
N ILE A 93 1.95 -5.33 -2.82
CA ILE A 93 1.31 -6.21 -1.84
C ILE A 93 1.46 -5.62 -0.44
N THR A 94 0.40 -5.70 0.34
CA THR A 94 0.27 -5.00 1.62
C THR A 94 -0.21 -5.94 2.72
N ARG A 95 0.23 -5.67 3.96
CA ARG A 95 -0.21 -6.32 5.19
C ARG A 95 -0.59 -5.29 6.25
N ILE A 96 -1.33 -5.74 7.26
CA ILE A 96 -1.64 -4.95 8.47
C ILE A 96 -0.53 -5.13 9.52
N VAL A 97 -0.05 -4.03 10.13
CA VAL A 97 0.89 -4.04 11.25
C VAL A 97 0.15 -3.69 12.54
N TRP A 98 -0.39 -4.73 13.19
CA TRP A 98 -1.33 -4.61 14.30
C TRP A 98 -0.79 -3.98 15.60
N ASN A 99 0.53 -4.05 15.86
CA ASN A 99 1.11 -3.55 17.12
C ASN A 99 1.65 -2.10 17.02
N GLU A 100 1.69 -1.51 15.82
CA GLU A 100 2.27 -0.17 15.56
C GLU A 100 1.29 0.76 14.81
N GLY A 101 0.04 0.34 14.59
CA GLY A 101 -0.98 1.18 13.93
C GLY A 101 -0.78 1.41 12.42
N GLY A 102 0.17 0.71 11.78
CA GLY A 102 0.56 0.94 10.38
C GLY A 102 0.21 -0.19 9.40
N THR A 103 0.52 0.04 8.12
CA THR A 103 0.50 -0.98 7.07
C THR A 103 1.91 -1.19 6.54
N GLY A 104 2.35 -2.43 6.39
CA GLY A 104 3.60 -2.73 5.73
C GLY A 104 3.34 -3.09 4.28
N SER A 105 4.08 -2.51 3.34
CA SER A 105 3.91 -2.79 1.92
C SER A 105 5.23 -3.18 1.27
N GLY A 106 5.14 -3.99 0.23
CA GLY A 106 6.25 -4.33 -0.64
C GLY A 106 5.74 -4.71 -2.02
N THR A 107 6.54 -5.49 -2.73
CA THR A 107 6.25 -5.98 -4.08
C THR A 107 6.05 -7.49 -4.06
N LEU A 108 5.05 -7.96 -4.80
CA LEU A 108 4.90 -9.36 -5.17
C LEU A 108 5.99 -9.72 -6.18
N GLY A 109 6.92 -10.59 -5.81
CA GLY A 109 8.02 -10.96 -6.69
C GLY A 109 7.59 -11.81 -7.86
N TYR A 110 6.91 -12.92 -7.56
CA TYR A 110 6.45 -13.87 -8.57
C TYR A 110 5.36 -14.78 -8.02
N ILE A 111 4.62 -15.45 -8.91
CA ILE A 111 3.76 -16.57 -8.56
C ILE A 111 4.55 -17.86 -8.76
N ALA A 112 5.05 -18.44 -7.66
CA ALA A 112 5.83 -19.67 -7.65
C ALA A 112 4.91 -20.90 -7.55
N THR A 113 5.49 -22.10 -7.60
CA THR A 113 4.78 -23.36 -7.34
C THR A 113 5.37 -24.04 -6.13
N ARG A 114 4.54 -24.32 -5.13
CA ARG A 114 4.93 -25.09 -3.94
C ARG A 114 5.13 -26.56 -4.33
N ARG A 115 6.25 -27.15 -3.92
CA ARG A 115 6.63 -28.51 -4.32
C ARG A 115 5.82 -29.60 -3.62
N SER A 116 5.36 -29.35 -2.40
CA SER A 116 4.65 -30.35 -1.60
C SER A 116 3.30 -30.75 -2.20
N ASP A 117 2.60 -29.82 -2.86
CA ASP A 117 1.25 -30.03 -3.37
C ASP A 117 0.98 -29.39 -4.75
N SER A 118 2.02 -28.86 -5.40
CA SER A 118 1.94 -28.19 -6.71
C SER A 118 1.02 -26.97 -6.76
N LYS A 119 0.64 -26.40 -5.61
CA LYS A 119 -0.22 -25.20 -5.59
C LYS A 119 0.57 -23.95 -5.98
N PRO A 120 -0.08 -23.00 -6.69
CA PRO A 120 0.49 -21.68 -6.92
C PRO A 120 0.54 -20.90 -5.60
N VAL A 121 1.66 -20.22 -5.35
CA VAL A 121 1.88 -19.42 -4.14
C VAL A 121 2.53 -18.08 -4.49
N MET A 122 2.16 -17.03 -3.76
CA MET A 122 2.79 -15.72 -3.86
C MET A 122 4.18 -15.77 -3.24
N LEU A 123 5.20 -15.19 -3.89
CA LEU A 123 6.57 -15.05 -3.38
C LEU A 123 6.90 -13.58 -3.12
N SER A 124 7.40 -13.25 -1.92
CA SER A 124 7.95 -11.94 -1.57
C SER A 124 8.98 -12.08 -0.43
N ASN A 125 9.43 -11.00 0.20
CA ASN A 125 10.30 -11.06 1.38
C ASN A 125 9.52 -11.42 2.66
N GLN A 126 10.23 -11.98 3.64
CA GLN A 126 9.69 -12.18 4.99
C GLN A 126 9.44 -10.85 5.69
N HIS A 127 10.22 -9.80 5.49
CA HIS A 127 9.87 -8.50 6.08
C HIS A 127 8.67 -7.81 5.39
N VAL A 128 8.30 -8.24 4.18
CA VAL A 128 7.11 -7.76 3.45
C VAL A 128 5.86 -8.49 3.89
N PHE A 129 5.90 -9.83 3.98
CA PHE A 129 4.75 -10.60 4.45
C PHE A 129 4.65 -10.65 5.99
N ARG A 130 5.77 -10.51 6.69
CA ARG A 130 5.94 -10.78 8.15
C ARG A 130 5.16 -12.01 8.57
N ASN A 131 5.65 -13.19 8.23
CA ASN A 131 5.09 -14.41 8.76
C ASN A 131 5.56 -14.64 10.20
N ASP A 132 4.87 -14.05 11.16
CA ASP A 132 4.95 -14.50 12.56
C ASP A 132 4.04 -15.73 12.70
N LEU A 133 4.64 -16.92 12.55
CA LEU A 133 3.93 -18.20 12.62
C LEU A 133 3.25 -18.47 13.97
N GLY A 134 3.58 -17.70 15.03
CA GLY A 134 2.90 -17.73 16.33
C GLY A 134 1.66 -16.84 16.41
N SER A 135 1.41 -15.99 15.42
CA SER A 135 0.31 -15.05 15.41
C SER A 135 -0.98 -15.63 14.77
N PRO A 136 -2.19 -15.22 15.20
CA PRO A 136 -3.46 -15.65 14.61
C PRO A 136 -3.54 -15.40 13.10
N ALA A 137 -4.30 -16.21 12.36
CA ALA A 137 -4.43 -16.11 10.89
C ALA A 137 -4.75 -14.69 10.37
N ARG A 138 -5.55 -13.90 11.11
CA ARG A 138 -5.86 -12.50 10.79
C ARG A 138 -4.63 -11.57 10.73
N ARG A 139 -3.52 -11.94 11.37
CA ARG A 139 -2.27 -11.17 11.35
C ARG A 139 -1.38 -11.49 10.14
N ARG A 140 -1.77 -12.48 9.33
CA ARG A 140 -1.03 -12.96 8.16
C ARG A 140 -1.73 -12.62 6.84
N GLU A 141 -2.84 -11.89 6.90
CA GLU A 141 -3.63 -11.51 5.73
C GLU A 141 -2.84 -10.57 4.80
N LEU A 142 -2.97 -10.82 3.50
CA LEU A 142 -2.31 -10.11 2.42
C LEU A 142 -3.35 -9.46 1.51
N TYR A 143 -3.01 -8.28 1.02
CA TYR A 143 -3.90 -7.41 0.26
C TYR A 143 -3.20 -6.83 -0.97
N GLN A 144 -3.93 -6.65 -2.08
CA GLN A 144 -3.44 -6.04 -3.32
C GLN A 144 -4.45 -4.98 -3.83
N PRO A 145 -4.01 -3.75 -4.16
CA PRO A 145 -2.69 -3.19 -3.84
C PRO A 145 -2.53 -2.84 -2.35
N ASP A 146 -3.63 -2.54 -1.65
CA ASP A 146 -3.68 -2.08 -0.25
C ASP A 146 -4.93 -2.63 0.45
N ILE A 147 -5.00 -2.62 1.78
CA ILE A 147 -6.12 -3.22 2.54
C ILE A 147 -7.52 -2.68 2.15
N SER A 148 -7.61 -1.45 1.66
CA SER A 148 -8.88 -0.83 1.25
C SER A 148 -8.75 -0.03 -0.05
N CYS A 149 -9.80 -0.07 -0.87
CA CYS A 149 -10.19 1.09 -1.65
C CYS A 149 -10.50 2.20 -0.63
N ARG A 150 -9.62 3.20 -0.50
CA ARG A 150 -9.77 4.32 0.45
C ARG A 150 -11.12 5.05 0.34
N ALA A 151 -11.90 4.83 -0.72
CA ALA A 151 -13.18 5.48 -0.96
C ALA A 151 -14.42 4.73 -0.43
N LEU A 152 -14.35 3.43 -0.08
CA LEU A 152 -15.57 2.61 0.12
C LEU A 152 -15.62 1.76 1.40
N GLY A 153 -14.58 1.79 2.23
CA GLY A 153 -14.73 1.32 3.60
C GLY A 153 -15.12 -0.16 3.76
N SER A 154 -14.53 -1.01 2.92
CA SER A 154 -14.56 -2.47 3.05
C SER A 154 -13.16 -2.99 2.71
N ASN A 155 -12.77 -4.15 3.26
CA ASN A 155 -11.51 -4.84 2.96
C ASN A 155 -11.55 -5.45 1.54
N CYS A 156 -11.76 -4.62 0.51
CA CYS A 156 -12.09 -5.05 -0.86
C CYS A 156 -10.93 -5.70 -1.62
N ASN A 157 -9.74 -5.73 -1.04
CA ASN A 157 -8.48 -6.03 -1.72
C ASN A 157 -7.76 -7.24 -1.12
N TYR A 158 -8.46 -8.04 -0.29
CA TYR A 158 -7.91 -9.25 0.28
C TYR A 158 -7.59 -10.28 -0.81
N VAL A 159 -6.37 -10.82 -0.79
CA VAL A 159 -5.91 -11.79 -1.80
C VAL A 159 -5.49 -13.12 -1.21
N GLY A 160 -5.20 -13.18 0.09
CA GLY A 160 -4.81 -14.41 0.75
C GLY A 160 -4.03 -14.18 2.04
N TYR A 161 -3.15 -15.10 2.40
CA TYR A 161 -2.39 -15.01 3.66
C TYR A 161 -1.00 -15.65 3.58
N ALA A 162 -0.06 -15.11 4.35
CA ALA A 162 1.29 -15.64 4.48
C ALA A 162 1.31 -16.99 5.22
N ILE A 163 2.11 -17.93 4.75
CA ILE A 163 2.14 -19.32 5.25
C ILE A 163 3.53 -19.84 5.65
N ASP A 164 4.61 -19.36 5.03
CA ASP A 164 6.00 -19.66 5.43
C ASP A 164 6.90 -18.44 5.17
N GLY A 165 7.98 -18.31 5.94
CA GLY A 165 9.00 -17.32 5.67
C GLY A 165 10.26 -17.48 6.53
N HIS A 166 11.31 -16.79 6.13
CA HIS A 166 12.64 -16.87 6.73
C HIS A 166 13.40 -15.56 6.51
N ILE A 167 14.08 -15.09 7.56
CA ILE A 167 14.98 -13.94 7.53
C ILE A 167 16.21 -14.22 8.40
N ALA A 168 17.18 -14.94 7.83
CA ALA A 168 18.43 -15.31 8.48
C ALA A 168 19.35 -16.01 7.45
N ASP A 169 20.52 -16.45 7.92
CA ASP A 169 21.38 -17.31 7.14
C ASP A 169 20.80 -18.72 7.01
N PHE A 170 20.83 -19.23 5.78
CA PHE A 170 20.42 -20.56 5.42
C PHE A 170 21.58 -21.32 4.78
N ALA A 171 21.94 -22.46 5.38
CA ALA A 171 22.97 -23.34 4.82
C ALA A 171 22.41 -24.03 3.57
N TRP A 172 22.97 -23.72 2.41
CA TRP A 172 22.55 -24.27 1.13
C TRP A 172 23.70 -24.93 0.40
N SER A 173 23.44 -26.13 -0.12
CA SER A 173 24.36 -26.89 -0.98
C SER A 173 23.78 -26.93 -2.39
N LYS A 174 24.64 -26.61 -3.37
CA LYS A 174 24.34 -26.81 -4.78
C LYS A 174 24.90 -28.16 -5.21
N ASP A 175 24.08 -29.04 -5.79
CA ASP A 175 24.53 -30.29 -6.41
C ASP A 175 25.47 -31.16 -5.53
N GLY A 176 25.30 -31.12 -4.21
CA GLY A 176 26.10 -31.92 -3.28
C GLY A 176 27.45 -31.30 -2.88
N THR A 177 27.71 -30.03 -3.19
CA THR A 177 28.86 -29.30 -2.64
C THR A 177 28.71 -29.07 -1.14
N GLU A 178 29.80 -28.71 -0.45
CA GLU A 178 29.73 -28.30 0.95
C GLU A 178 28.72 -27.15 1.14
N PRO A 179 27.76 -27.27 2.08
CA PRO A 179 26.78 -26.23 2.34
C PRO A 179 27.45 -24.91 2.70
N GLN A 180 27.07 -23.84 2.00
CA GLN A 180 27.51 -22.49 2.32
C GLN A 180 26.36 -21.70 2.94
N PRO A 181 26.63 -20.87 3.96
CA PRO A 181 25.65 -19.93 4.47
C PRO A 181 25.23 -18.94 3.37
N HIS A 182 23.93 -18.68 3.26
CA HIS A 182 23.36 -17.65 2.40
C HIS A 182 22.35 -16.86 3.20
N PHE A 183 22.52 -15.55 3.30
CA PHE A 183 21.47 -14.72 3.87
C PHE A 183 20.25 -14.71 2.94
N ILE A 184 19.09 -15.10 3.48
CA ILE A 184 17.83 -15.05 2.76
C ILE A 184 16.76 -14.33 3.58
N ASP A 185 16.00 -13.49 2.88
CA ASP A 185 14.81 -12.83 3.38
C ASP A 185 13.68 -13.14 2.39
N CYS A 186 12.83 -14.10 2.73
CA CYS A 186 11.86 -14.65 1.78
C CYS A 186 10.64 -15.23 2.49
N ALA A 187 9.48 -15.13 1.86
CA ALA A 187 8.22 -15.68 2.35
C ALA A 187 7.31 -16.09 1.21
N ILE A 188 6.40 -17.02 1.50
CA ILE A 188 5.30 -17.40 0.63
C ILE A 188 3.93 -17.19 1.28
N GLY A 189 2.93 -16.93 0.43
CA GLY A 189 1.53 -16.83 0.82
C GLY A 189 0.62 -17.67 -0.08
N GLU A 190 -0.44 -18.23 0.50
CA GLU A 190 -1.53 -18.85 -0.25
C GLU A 190 -2.52 -17.79 -0.70
N MET A 191 -3.13 -18.03 -1.86
CA MET A 191 -4.15 -17.19 -2.46
C MET A 191 -5.51 -17.84 -2.27
N ASP A 192 -6.51 -17.08 -1.83
CA ASP A 192 -7.86 -17.60 -1.60
C ASP A 192 -8.79 -17.36 -2.79
N ASN A 193 -8.84 -16.11 -3.30
CA ASN A 193 -9.78 -15.68 -4.33
C ASN A 193 -9.15 -14.69 -5.33
N ALA A 194 -7.91 -14.95 -5.76
CA ALA A 194 -7.21 -14.11 -6.73
C ALA A 194 -6.92 -14.89 -8.03
N ASP A 195 -7.31 -14.33 -9.16
CA ASP A 195 -6.77 -14.74 -10.45
C ASP A 195 -5.30 -14.32 -10.52
N PHE A 196 -4.46 -15.09 -11.22
CA PHE A 196 -3.03 -14.81 -11.26
C PHE A 196 -2.42 -15.15 -12.62
N ARG A 197 -1.35 -14.43 -12.95
CA ARG A 197 -0.52 -14.70 -14.11
C ARG A 197 0.91 -15.00 -13.68
N ARG A 198 1.49 -16.06 -14.25
CA ARG A 198 2.93 -16.29 -14.13
C ARG A 198 3.65 -15.35 -15.08
N GLY A 199 4.25 -14.33 -14.52
CA GLY A 199 4.99 -13.30 -15.23
C GLY A 199 5.43 -12.21 -14.26
N VAL A 200 6.18 -11.24 -14.78
CA VAL A 200 6.49 -9.99 -14.09
C VAL A 200 6.14 -8.85 -15.05
N LYS A 201 5.45 -7.82 -14.58
CA LYS A 201 4.98 -6.71 -15.44
C LYS A 201 6.15 -6.06 -16.17
N ASP A 202 5.94 -5.76 -17.44
CA ASP A 202 6.89 -5.11 -18.36
C ASP A 202 8.30 -5.74 -18.44
N LEU A 203 8.44 -6.99 -17.98
CA LEU A 203 9.66 -7.78 -18.11
C LEU A 203 9.47 -8.88 -19.17
N PRO A 204 10.58 -9.43 -19.70
CA PRO A 204 10.52 -10.58 -20.61
C PRO A 204 9.74 -11.75 -20.00
N PRO A 205 9.16 -12.65 -20.82
CA PRO A 205 8.59 -13.89 -20.34
C PRO A 205 9.58 -14.65 -19.47
N ILE A 206 9.14 -15.05 -18.29
CA ILE A 206 9.97 -15.81 -17.36
C ILE A 206 10.18 -17.21 -17.91
N THR A 207 11.44 -17.64 -17.97
CA THR A 207 11.84 -18.97 -18.45
C THR A 207 12.03 -19.95 -17.29
N GLY A 208 12.25 -19.42 -16.08
CA GLY A 208 12.46 -20.20 -14.86
C GLY A 208 13.36 -19.45 -13.89
N SER A 209 14.03 -20.20 -13.02
CA SER A 209 15.11 -19.68 -12.18
C SER A 209 16.47 -19.91 -12.85
N GLU A 210 17.35 -18.93 -12.75
CA GLU A 210 18.75 -19.04 -13.16
C GLU A 210 19.67 -19.00 -11.93
N ASP A 211 20.76 -19.75 -11.99
CA ASP A 211 21.73 -19.80 -10.91
C ASP A 211 22.86 -18.79 -11.15
N ILE A 212 22.89 -17.77 -10.30
CA ILE A 212 23.88 -16.69 -10.40
C ILE A 212 25.25 -17.10 -9.84
N SER A 213 25.33 -18.14 -9.00
CA SER A 213 26.61 -18.58 -8.42
C SER A 213 27.65 -19.03 -9.46
N ALA A 214 27.20 -19.43 -10.65
CA ALA A 214 28.04 -19.83 -11.78
C ALA A 214 28.34 -18.68 -12.76
N THR A 215 27.75 -17.49 -12.55
CA THR A 215 27.93 -16.35 -13.46
C THR A 215 29.24 -15.64 -13.11
N PRO A 216 30.20 -15.55 -14.04
CA PRO A 216 31.49 -14.94 -13.74
C PRO A 216 31.33 -13.43 -13.56
N THR A 217 31.54 -12.94 -12.33
CA THR A 217 31.65 -11.51 -12.02
C THR A 217 33.12 -11.13 -11.85
N GLY A 218 33.62 -10.16 -12.61
CA GLY A 218 35.00 -9.66 -12.46
C GLY A 218 35.64 -9.16 -13.77
N PRO A 219 36.88 -8.66 -13.71
CA PRO A 219 37.60 -8.13 -14.87
C PRO A 219 37.65 -9.15 -16.03
N GLY A 220 37.30 -8.70 -17.23
CA GLY A 220 37.24 -9.55 -18.44
C GLY A 220 35.89 -10.21 -18.72
N ASN A 221 34.94 -10.15 -17.80
CA ASN A 221 33.56 -10.60 -18.01
C ASN A 221 32.62 -9.42 -18.26
N THR A 222 31.62 -9.61 -19.12
CA THR A 222 30.57 -8.61 -19.32
C THR A 222 29.64 -8.64 -18.10
N PRO A 223 29.41 -7.50 -17.40
CA PRO A 223 28.48 -7.46 -16.27
C PRO A 223 27.08 -7.95 -16.68
N LEU A 224 26.49 -8.83 -15.87
CA LEU A 224 25.17 -9.38 -16.17
C LEU A 224 24.10 -8.30 -16.02
N ALA A 225 23.42 -7.98 -17.12
CA ALA A 225 22.31 -7.04 -17.13
C ALA A 225 21.07 -7.66 -16.47
N VAL A 226 20.42 -6.88 -15.61
CA VAL A 226 19.24 -7.29 -14.86
C VAL A 226 18.20 -6.19 -14.83
N ARG A 227 16.94 -6.60 -14.68
CA ARG A 227 15.79 -5.71 -14.58
C ARG A 227 14.91 -6.15 -13.41
N LYS A 228 14.16 -5.20 -12.87
CA LYS A 228 13.07 -5.50 -11.94
C LYS A 228 11.86 -4.62 -12.24
N MET A 229 10.70 -5.10 -11.81
CA MET A 229 9.50 -4.29 -11.65
C MET A 229 9.19 -4.20 -10.17
N GLY A 230 9.20 -3.00 -9.61
CA GLY A 230 8.87 -2.75 -8.20
C GLY A 230 7.63 -1.88 -8.05
N ALA A 231 6.88 -2.07 -6.98
CA ALA A 231 5.65 -1.32 -6.70
C ALA A 231 5.88 0.18 -6.51
N ARG A 232 7.11 0.61 -6.16
CA ARG A 232 7.45 2.02 -5.91
C ARG A 232 8.15 2.66 -7.09
N THR A 233 9.11 1.97 -7.69
CA THR A 233 9.96 2.56 -8.73
C THR A 233 9.66 2.09 -10.15
N ASN A 234 8.65 1.22 -10.31
CA ASN A 234 8.31 0.55 -11.57
C ASN A 234 9.53 -0.19 -12.16
N LEU A 235 9.67 -0.16 -13.48
CA LEU A 235 10.76 -0.79 -14.22
C LEU A 235 12.08 -0.05 -13.96
N THR A 236 13.05 -0.75 -13.38
CA THR A 236 14.43 -0.26 -13.29
C THR A 236 15.41 -1.27 -13.87
N ARG A 237 16.58 -0.79 -14.31
CA ARG A 237 17.61 -1.60 -14.95
C ARG A 237 18.94 -1.40 -14.23
N GLY A 238 19.70 -2.47 -14.16
CA GLY A 238 20.98 -2.48 -13.49
C GLY A 238 21.89 -3.58 -14.03
N VAL A 239 23.05 -3.69 -13.41
CA VAL A 239 24.01 -4.76 -13.66
C VAL A 239 24.41 -5.39 -12.35
N VAL A 240 24.60 -6.70 -12.35
CA VAL A 240 25.20 -7.41 -11.23
C VAL A 240 26.67 -7.04 -11.16
N VAL A 241 27.09 -6.44 -10.05
CA VAL A 241 28.48 -6.01 -9.83
C VAL A 241 29.25 -6.96 -8.92
N SER A 242 28.56 -7.69 -8.06
CA SER A 242 29.16 -8.70 -7.19
C SER A 242 28.12 -9.75 -6.81
N VAL A 243 28.57 -10.99 -6.71
CA VAL A 243 27.88 -12.10 -6.06
C VAL A 243 28.86 -12.60 -5.03
N ASN A 244 28.50 -12.54 -3.74
CA ASN A 244 29.40 -12.80 -2.59
C ASN A 244 30.12 -11.57 -1.99
N SER A 245 29.37 -10.63 -1.41
CA SER A 245 29.96 -9.54 -0.62
C SER A 245 30.10 -9.91 0.86
N THR A 246 31.29 -10.22 1.34
CA THR A 246 31.56 -10.37 2.78
C THR A 246 31.60 -9.00 3.46
N GLY A 247 30.73 -8.75 4.44
CA GLY A 247 30.72 -7.50 5.22
C GLY A 247 29.58 -7.42 6.25
N HIS A 248 29.73 -6.53 7.24
CA HIS A 248 28.75 -6.26 8.31
C HIS A 248 27.77 -5.13 7.92
N GLN A 249 26.46 -5.30 8.12
CA GLN A 249 25.46 -4.24 7.90
C GLN A 249 24.34 -4.26 8.95
N LYS A 250 23.83 -3.08 9.32
CA LYS A 250 22.66 -2.92 10.20
C LYS A 250 21.41 -2.62 9.37
N ILE A 251 20.36 -3.44 9.49
CA ILE A 251 19.06 -3.26 8.83
C ILE A 251 17.98 -3.14 9.91
N GLY A 252 17.47 -1.92 10.15
CA GLY A 252 16.49 -1.68 11.22
C GLY A 252 17.04 -2.11 12.60
N PRO A 253 16.31 -2.94 13.38
CA PRO A 253 16.81 -3.46 14.65
C PRO A 253 17.79 -4.64 14.51
N PHE A 254 18.06 -5.11 13.29
CA PHE A 254 18.89 -6.29 13.05
C PHE A 254 20.32 -5.89 12.72
N GLU A 255 21.28 -6.35 13.53
CA GLU A 255 22.70 -6.36 13.15
C GLU A 255 22.97 -7.66 12.40
N ILE A 256 23.39 -7.56 11.14
CA ILE A 256 23.68 -8.71 10.31
C ILE A 256 25.18 -8.73 10.06
N GLN A 257 25.86 -9.64 10.75
CA GLN A 257 27.29 -9.90 10.56
C GLN A 257 27.47 -10.86 9.39
N ASP A 258 28.48 -10.60 8.56
CA ASP A 258 28.94 -11.45 7.44
C ASP A 258 27.82 -11.92 6.50
N GLN A 259 27.66 -11.26 5.34
CA GLN A 259 26.68 -11.62 4.31
C GLN A 259 27.28 -12.50 3.19
N PRO A 260 27.52 -13.81 3.40
CA PRO A 260 27.95 -14.68 2.32
C PRO A 260 26.87 -14.68 1.21
N LEU A 261 27.33 -14.47 -0.02
CA LEU A 261 26.56 -14.73 -1.25
C LEU A 261 25.27 -13.90 -1.44
N THR A 262 25.33 -12.58 -1.20
CA THR A 262 24.31 -11.62 -1.69
C THR A 262 24.63 -11.12 -3.10
N ILE A 263 23.58 -10.77 -3.86
CA ILE A 263 23.70 -10.17 -5.19
C ILE A 263 23.71 -8.64 -5.02
N LEU A 264 24.80 -7.99 -5.41
CA LEU A 264 24.90 -6.54 -5.46
C LEU A 264 24.59 -6.05 -6.87
N ILE A 265 23.61 -5.15 -6.99
CA ILE A 265 23.12 -4.61 -8.24
C ILE A 265 23.37 -3.11 -8.26
N ARG A 266 24.01 -2.64 -9.32
CA ARG A 266 24.19 -1.21 -9.57
C ARG A 266 23.23 -0.75 -10.65
N THR A 267 22.55 0.37 -10.42
CA THR A 267 21.63 0.93 -11.42
C THR A 267 22.38 1.38 -12.67
N THR A 268 21.77 1.17 -13.84
CA THR A 268 22.22 1.72 -15.13
C THR A 268 21.19 2.69 -15.71
N SER A 269 19.92 2.55 -15.30
CA SER A 269 18.85 3.50 -15.59
C SER A 269 17.74 3.33 -14.54
N GLY A 270 17.26 4.44 -14.00
CA GLY A 270 16.23 4.46 -12.97
C GLY A 270 15.93 5.88 -12.49
N LEU A 271 15.08 5.98 -11.47
CA LEU A 271 14.71 7.26 -10.85
C LEU A 271 15.95 7.93 -10.24
N LEU A 272 16.14 9.21 -10.54
CA LEU A 272 17.18 10.03 -9.93
C LEU A 272 16.69 10.52 -8.56
N PHE A 273 17.45 10.21 -7.52
CA PHE A 273 17.37 10.91 -6.25
C PHE A 273 18.19 12.19 -6.36
N SER A 274 17.59 13.35 -6.09
CA SER A 274 18.25 14.65 -6.12
C SER A 274 17.73 15.50 -4.98
N GLU A 275 18.48 15.56 -3.89
CA GLU A 275 18.07 16.28 -2.68
C GLU A 275 19.25 17.09 -2.11
N THR A 276 18.93 18.19 -1.43
CA THR A 276 19.92 19.09 -0.83
C THR A 276 19.76 19.15 0.67
N TYR A 277 20.87 19.00 1.39
CA TYR A 277 20.91 19.03 2.84
C TYR A 277 21.88 20.08 3.33
N GLU A 278 21.52 20.71 4.45
CA GLU A 278 22.46 21.48 5.25
C GLU A 278 23.21 20.53 6.19
N VAL A 279 24.54 20.66 6.29
CA VAL A 279 25.39 19.77 7.10
C VAL A 279 26.24 20.56 8.10
N PRO A 280 26.74 19.93 9.18
CA PRO A 280 27.67 20.59 10.09
C PRO A 280 28.92 21.07 9.34
N VAL A 281 29.30 22.35 9.54
CA VAL A 281 30.43 22.97 8.84
C VAL A 281 31.72 22.16 9.03
N SER A 282 31.96 21.64 10.23
CA SER A 282 33.12 20.84 10.59
C SER A 282 33.18 19.46 9.93
N GLU A 283 32.04 18.94 9.45
CA GLU A 283 31.93 17.57 8.91
C GLU A 283 31.78 17.53 7.40
N LYS A 284 31.54 18.68 6.76
CA LYS A 284 31.26 18.79 5.31
C LYS A 284 32.25 18.02 4.43
N ASP A 285 33.56 18.24 4.63
CA ASP A 285 34.60 17.60 3.82
C ASP A 285 34.67 16.09 4.06
N SER A 286 34.50 15.65 5.31
CA SER A 286 34.44 14.23 5.66
C SER A 286 33.24 13.56 5.01
N ILE A 287 32.06 14.19 5.03
CA ILE A 287 30.83 13.67 4.40
C ILE A 287 31.04 13.48 2.90
N ILE A 288 31.61 14.49 2.23
CA ILE A 288 31.93 14.44 0.80
C ILE A 288 32.89 13.28 0.51
N GLN A 289 33.98 13.18 1.29
CA GLN A 289 35.01 12.18 1.07
C GLN A 289 34.47 10.76 1.31
N THR A 290 33.76 10.54 2.42
CA THR A 290 33.15 9.24 2.73
C THR A 290 32.16 8.83 1.66
N PHE A 291 31.29 9.73 1.18
CA PHE A 291 30.35 9.41 0.10
C PHE A 291 31.07 9.01 -1.20
N ARG A 292 32.17 9.69 -1.56
CA ARG A 292 32.99 9.35 -2.72
C ARG A 292 33.71 8.01 -2.56
N ASP A 293 34.23 7.73 -1.38
CA ASP A 293 34.95 6.49 -1.07
C ASP A 293 34.06 5.24 -1.12
N MET A 294 32.74 5.40 -0.96
CA MET A 294 31.78 4.32 -1.16
C MET A 294 31.72 3.85 -2.63
N GLY A 295 32.17 4.64 -3.60
CA GLY A 295 32.36 4.21 -5.00
C GLY A 295 31.08 3.87 -5.78
N GLY A 296 29.92 4.33 -5.29
CA GLY A 296 28.62 4.19 -5.96
C GLY A 296 28.46 5.13 -7.18
N PRO A 297 27.43 4.94 -8.03
CA PRO A 297 27.19 5.74 -9.23
C PRO A 297 26.68 7.18 -8.97
N GLY A 298 26.55 7.60 -7.71
CA GLY A 298 26.04 8.91 -7.32
C GLY A 298 27.11 9.99 -7.28
N SER A 299 26.68 11.24 -7.17
CA SER A 299 27.56 12.39 -6.97
C SER A 299 27.09 13.26 -5.81
N VAL A 300 28.05 13.93 -5.16
CA VAL A 300 27.80 14.95 -4.16
C VAL A 300 28.39 16.27 -4.66
N THR A 301 27.54 17.29 -4.73
CA THR A 301 27.89 18.64 -5.19
C THR A 301 27.86 19.59 -4.00
N GLU A 302 28.94 20.32 -3.80
CA GLU A 302 28.98 21.40 -2.83
C GLU A 302 28.22 22.63 -3.37
N LEU A 303 27.32 23.17 -2.57
CA LEU A 303 26.57 24.40 -2.85
C LEU A 303 27.04 25.51 -1.90
N SER A 304 26.51 26.73 -2.08
CA SER A 304 26.86 27.87 -1.22
C SER A 304 26.63 27.57 0.27
N GLY A 305 27.61 27.90 1.11
CA GLY A 305 27.57 27.69 2.55
C GLY A 305 27.96 26.27 2.97
N ASN A 306 27.15 25.67 3.83
CA ASN A 306 27.29 24.30 4.34
C ASN A 306 26.25 23.35 3.73
N ARG A 307 25.87 23.57 2.47
CA ARG A 307 24.85 22.79 1.78
C ARG A 307 25.47 21.82 0.79
N LEU A 308 25.03 20.56 0.84
CA LEU A 308 25.43 19.50 -0.08
C LEU A 308 24.22 18.98 -0.85
N ARG A 309 24.33 18.87 -2.17
CA ARG A 309 23.34 18.19 -3.01
C ARG A 309 23.83 16.79 -3.37
N PHE A 310 22.98 15.79 -3.18
CA PHE A 310 23.24 14.41 -3.56
C PHE A 310 22.39 14.05 -4.78
N ASP A 311 23.05 13.69 -5.87
CA ASP A 311 22.43 13.27 -7.12
C ASP A 311 22.79 11.80 -7.35
N VAL A 312 21.85 10.89 -7.08
CA VAL A 312 22.10 9.44 -7.05
C VAL A 312 21.05 8.69 -7.86
N PRO A 313 21.42 7.99 -8.93
CA PRO A 313 20.46 7.14 -9.62
C PRO A 313 20.11 5.96 -8.70
N LYS A 314 18.83 5.58 -8.64
CA LYS A 314 18.35 4.46 -7.82
C LYS A 314 18.02 3.25 -8.68
N PHE A 315 18.39 2.05 -8.22
CA PHE A 315 17.86 0.80 -8.74
C PHE A 315 16.55 0.42 -8.01
N SER A 316 16.47 0.66 -6.70
CA SER A 316 15.29 0.41 -5.88
C SER A 316 15.06 1.46 -4.80
N ASP A 317 13.83 1.51 -4.30
CA ASP A 317 13.41 2.36 -3.19
C ASP A 317 12.60 1.56 -2.15
N GLU A 318 12.32 2.16 -0.99
CA GLU A 318 11.46 1.56 0.01
C GLU A 318 10.08 1.21 -0.60
N GLY A 319 9.66 -0.05 -0.41
CA GLY A 319 8.46 -0.61 -1.04
C GLY A 319 8.72 -1.48 -2.28
N ASP A 320 9.91 -1.44 -2.87
CA ASP A 320 10.29 -2.39 -3.93
C ASP A 320 10.71 -3.76 -3.39
N SER A 321 10.96 -3.88 -2.09
CA SER A 321 11.28 -5.15 -1.45
C SER A 321 10.34 -6.25 -1.90
N GLY A 322 10.89 -7.37 -2.33
CA GLY A 322 10.17 -8.53 -2.82
C GLY A 322 10.14 -8.61 -4.33
N SER A 323 10.61 -7.58 -5.04
CA SER A 323 10.74 -7.61 -6.50
C SER A 323 11.66 -8.74 -6.96
N ALA A 324 11.23 -9.49 -7.99
CA ALA A 324 12.09 -10.44 -8.67
C ALA A 324 13.16 -9.71 -9.50
N ILE A 325 14.40 -10.19 -9.41
CA ILE A 325 15.51 -9.75 -10.26
C ILE A 325 15.60 -10.70 -11.45
N VAL A 326 15.40 -10.16 -12.65
CA VAL A 326 15.24 -10.93 -13.89
C VAL A 326 16.33 -10.58 -14.88
N THR A 327 16.95 -11.58 -15.50
CA THR A 327 17.92 -11.41 -16.59
C THR A 327 17.22 -11.07 -17.90
N ASP A 328 17.97 -10.59 -18.90
CA ASP A 328 17.40 -10.36 -20.24
C ASP A 328 16.89 -11.64 -20.92
N ALA A 329 17.37 -12.82 -20.48
CA ALA A 329 16.92 -14.13 -20.93
C ALA A 329 15.63 -14.63 -20.23
N GLY A 330 15.09 -13.86 -19.28
CA GLY A 330 13.87 -14.20 -18.55
C GLY A 330 14.10 -15.09 -17.32
N GLY A 331 15.35 -15.35 -16.92
CA GLY A 331 15.63 -16.08 -15.70
C GLY A 331 15.52 -15.20 -14.47
N ILE A 332 14.79 -15.66 -13.46
CA ILE A 332 14.81 -15.05 -12.12
C ILE A 332 16.08 -15.52 -11.43
N ILE A 333 16.95 -14.60 -11.02
CA ILE A 333 18.22 -14.90 -10.32
C ILE A 333 18.20 -14.53 -8.84
N GLY A 334 17.28 -13.65 -8.43
CA GLY A 334 17.23 -13.20 -7.05
C GLY A 334 15.96 -12.49 -6.65
N LEU A 335 15.87 -12.21 -5.35
CA LEU A 335 14.76 -11.53 -4.70
C LEU A 335 15.28 -10.29 -3.98
N LEU A 336 14.90 -9.10 -4.45
CA LEU A 336 15.35 -7.82 -3.89
C LEU A 336 14.90 -7.70 -2.42
N TYR A 337 15.79 -7.30 -1.51
CA TYR A 337 15.43 -7.10 -0.10
C TYR A 337 15.91 -5.76 0.50
N ALA A 338 16.90 -5.10 -0.11
CA ALA A 338 17.42 -3.84 0.43
C ALA A 338 18.05 -2.94 -0.65
N SER A 339 18.13 -1.65 -0.33
CA SER A 339 18.99 -0.67 -1.00
C SER A 339 20.12 -0.29 -0.05
N ALA A 340 21.32 -0.05 -0.59
CA ALA A 340 22.42 0.52 0.19
C ALA A 340 22.19 2.03 0.40
N ILE A 341 22.52 2.48 1.61
CA ILE A 341 22.33 3.87 2.06
C ILE A 341 23.62 4.40 2.69
N PHE A 342 23.80 5.72 2.60
CA PHE A 342 24.83 6.48 3.28
C PHE A 342 24.17 7.32 4.37
N VAL A 343 24.59 7.13 5.62
CA VAL A 343 24.06 7.86 6.78
C VAL A 343 25.06 8.95 7.18
N PHE A 344 24.59 10.17 7.35
CA PHE A 344 25.41 11.34 7.68
C PHE A 344 24.62 12.36 8.51
N PRO A 345 25.30 13.23 9.26
CA PRO A 345 24.61 14.27 10.02
C PRO A 345 24.16 15.42 9.12
N ILE A 346 22.96 15.92 9.37
CA ILE A 346 22.38 17.12 8.78
C ILE A 346 22.01 18.11 9.88
N VAL A 347 21.89 19.38 9.51
CA VAL A 347 21.41 20.46 10.38
C VAL A 347 19.96 20.75 10.02
N ILE A 348 19.07 20.66 11.00
CA ILE A 348 17.68 21.11 10.89
C ILE A 348 17.44 22.07 12.04
N GLU A 349 17.16 23.34 11.73
CA GLU A 349 16.87 24.37 12.75
C GLU A 349 17.99 24.58 13.78
N GLY A 350 19.24 24.38 13.37
CA GLY A 350 20.42 24.49 14.24
C GLY A 350 20.74 23.23 15.06
N GLU A 351 19.87 22.22 15.01
CA GLU A 351 20.09 20.92 15.66
C GLU A 351 20.70 19.91 14.70
N ILE A 352 21.61 19.07 15.19
CA ILE A 352 22.26 18.01 14.41
C ILE A 352 21.45 16.72 14.52
N THR A 353 21.04 16.16 13.38
CA THR A 353 20.33 14.87 13.31
C THR A 353 20.90 13.98 12.21
N SER A 354 20.71 12.66 12.31
CA SER A 354 21.15 11.73 11.28
C SER A 354 20.14 11.64 10.13
N HIS A 355 20.64 11.67 8.90
CA HIS A 355 19.86 11.44 7.70
C HIS A 355 20.51 10.36 6.83
N SER A 356 19.74 9.76 5.94
CA SER A 356 20.27 8.77 5.00
C SER A 356 19.92 9.11 3.56
N VAL A 357 20.88 8.96 2.66
CA VAL A 357 20.68 9.05 1.21
C VAL A 357 21.01 7.72 0.54
N PRO A 358 20.40 7.39 -0.61
CA PRO A 358 20.80 6.20 -1.37
C PRO A 358 22.24 6.31 -1.88
N VAL A 359 22.88 5.18 -2.14
CA VAL A 359 24.20 5.15 -2.84
C VAL A 359 24.14 4.53 -4.24
N GLY A 360 22.94 4.18 -4.72
CA GLY A 360 22.72 3.66 -6.07
C GLY A 360 23.02 2.18 -6.26
N GLU A 361 23.17 1.45 -5.15
CA GLU A 361 23.36 0.01 -5.11
C GLU A 361 22.23 -0.67 -4.34
N SER A 362 21.87 -1.87 -4.77
CA SER A 362 20.79 -2.67 -4.20
C SER A 362 21.23 -4.10 -3.96
N ARG A 363 20.59 -4.76 -2.98
CA ARG A 363 20.91 -6.12 -2.57
C ARG A 363 19.73 -7.05 -2.79
N ALA A 364 20.02 -8.23 -3.33
CA ALA A 364 19.05 -9.30 -3.52
C ALA A 364 19.57 -10.63 -2.96
N CYS A 365 18.65 -11.45 -2.45
CA CYS A 365 18.92 -12.83 -2.07
C CYS A 365 19.10 -13.68 -3.32
N HIS A 366 19.98 -14.68 -3.25
CA HIS A 366 20.11 -15.69 -4.30
C HIS A 366 18.83 -16.54 -4.39
N ILE A 367 18.27 -16.72 -5.59
CA ILE A 367 16.97 -17.41 -5.74
C ILE A 367 17.02 -18.92 -5.39
N GLY A 368 18.14 -19.59 -5.66
CA GLY A 368 18.38 -21.01 -5.34
C GLY A 368 18.10 -21.39 -3.87
N PRO A 369 18.86 -20.82 -2.90
CA PRO A 369 18.60 -20.99 -1.46
C PRO A 369 17.17 -20.64 -1.05
N VAL A 370 16.60 -19.56 -1.59
CA VAL A 370 15.19 -19.16 -1.34
C VAL A 370 14.22 -20.26 -1.75
N MET A 371 14.37 -20.81 -2.96
CA MET A 371 13.52 -21.89 -3.46
C MET A 371 13.67 -23.17 -2.62
N SER A 372 14.90 -23.49 -2.21
CA SER A 372 15.20 -24.66 -1.37
C SER A 372 14.55 -24.52 0.01
N ARG A 373 14.75 -23.38 0.69
CA ARG A 373 14.19 -23.12 2.02
C ARG A 373 12.68 -23.15 2.04
N LEU A 374 12.03 -22.53 1.05
CA LEU A 374 10.56 -22.42 1.00
C LEU A 374 9.90 -23.63 0.32
N GLY A 375 10.67 -24.58 -0.21
CA GLY A 375 10.14 -25.74 -0.92
C GLY A 375 9.33 -25.35 -2.17
N ILE A 376 9.81 -24.36 -2.94
CA ILE A 376 9.13 -23.86 -4.15
C ILE A 376 9.97 -24.06 -5.41
N ARG A 377 9.35 -23.84 -6.56
CA ARG A 377 10.00 -23.75 -7.88
C ARG A 377 9.41 -22.62 -8.71
N ILE A 378 10.23 -22.02 -9.57
CA ILE A 378 9.80 -20.99 -10.52
C ILE A 378 9.41 -21.68 -11.82
N ASP A 379 8.13 -21.60 -12.16
CA ASP A 379 7.58 -22.05 -13.44
C ASP A 379 7.73 -20.97 -14.52
N PRO A 380 7.88 -21.36 -15.81
CA PRO A 380 7.82 -20.42 -16.91
C PRO A 380 6.52 -19.61 -16.93
N SER A 381 6.56 -18.46 -17.61
CA SER A 381 5.36 -17.66 -17.82
C SER A 381 4.27 -18.48 -18.53
N THR A 382 3.05 -18.34 -18.06
CA THR A 382 1.88 -18.90 -18.73
C THR A 382 1.62 -18.09 -20.00
N ALA A 383 1.58 -18.76 -21.16
CA ALA A 383 1.11 -18.12 -22.38
C ALA A 383 -0.34 -17.62 -22.17
N PRO A 384 -0.76 -16.50 -22.78
CA PRO A 384 -2.17 -16.15 -22.81
C PRO A 384 -2.93 -17.33 -23.42
N SER A 385 -3.98 -17.81 -22.74
CA SER A 385 -4.85 -18.84 -23.31
C SER A 385 -5.37 -18.34 -24.65
N ALA A 386 -5.07 -19.08 -25.72
CA ALA A 386 -5.51 -18.77 -27.08
C ALA A 386 -7.03 -18.54 -27.10
N GLY A 387 -7.43 -17.28 -27.23
CA GLY A 387 -8.82 -16.85 -27.09
C GLY A 387 -9.03 -15.34 -26.93
N GLU A 388 -7.99 -14.55 -26.64
CA GLU A 388 -8.10 -13.09 -26.65
C GLU A 388 -8.00 -12.55 -28.08
N VAL A 389 -9.16 -12.19 -28.63
CA VAL A 389 -9.29 -11.23 -29.74
C VAL A 389 -8.56 -9.94 -29.34
N PRO A 390 -7.80 -9.28 -30.23
CA PRO A 390 -7.20 -7.99 -29.90
C PRO A 390 -8.31 -7.04 -29.46
N VAL A 391 -8.28 -6.66 -28.18
CA VAL A 391 -9.13 -5.60 -27.66
C VAL A 391 -8.72 -4.34 -28.40
N THR A 392 -9.54 -3.97 -29.37
CA THR A 392 -9.57 -2.61 -29.89
C THR A 392 -9.82 -1.74 -28.68
N ALA A 393 -8.90 -0.80 -28.42
CA ALA A 393 -8.89 0.04 -27.24
C ALA A 393 -10.27 0.66 -26.98
N THR A 394 -10.99 0.13 -26.00
CA THR A 394 -12.11 0.84 -25.41
C THR A 394 -11.52 1.88 -24.46
N VAL A 395 -11.21 3.05 -25.02
CA VAL A 395 -10.85 4.25 -24.25
C VAL A 395 -12.05 4.60 -23.37
N GLY A 396 -11.99 4.31 -22.06
CA GLY A 396 -13.07 4.74 -21.18
C GLY A 396 -13.15 4.12 -19.79
N THR A 397 -12.06 4.02 -19.04
CA THR A 397 -12.05 3.96 -17.55
C THR A 397 -10.63 4.03 -17.01
N GLY A 398 -9.67 3.32 -17.64
CA GLY A 398 -8.27 3.29 -17.21
C GLY A 398 -7.58 4.65 -17.20
N THR A 399 -7.91 5.56 -18.13
CA THR A 399 -7.39 6.93 -18.16
C THR A 399 -7.81 7.76 -16.94
N ARG A 400 -8.98 7.48 -16.35
CA ARG A 400 -9.50 8.25 -15.20
C ARG A 400 -8.84 7.87 -13.88
N ASP A 401 -8.46 6.60 -13.71
CA ASP A 401 -7.80 6.14 -12.48
C ASP A 401 -6.29 6.39 -12.50
N VAL A 402 -5.65 6.29 -13.69
CA VAL A 402 -4.27 6.77 -13.89
C VAL A 402 -4.19 8.29 -13.61
N LEU A 403 -5.14 9.08 -14.12
CA LEU A 403 -5.19 10.52 -13.85
C LEU A 403 -5.39 10.84 -12.37
N LEU A 404 -6.20 10.06 -11.64
CA LEU A 404 -6.37 10.24 -10.19
C LEU A 404 -5.08 9.91 -9.43
N ALA A 405 -4.41 8.81 -9.78
CA ALA A 405 -3.15 8.43 -9.16
C ALA A 405 -2.06 9.50 -9.37
N ASP A 406 -1.93 10.03 -10.58
CA ASP A 406 -0.99 11.11 -10.92
C ASP A 406 -1.32 12.41 -10.15
N ARG A 407 -2.61 12.73 -9.99
CA ARG A 407 -3.08 13.90 -9.21
C ARG A 407 -2.79 13.73 -7.73
N ILE A 408 -3.02 12.55 -7.16
CA ILE A 408 -2.68 12.23 -5.78
C ILE A 408 -1.17 12.36 -5.58
N ALA A 409 -0.35 11.79 -6.48
CA ALA A 409 1.10 11.90 -6.41
C ALA A 409 1.59 13.36 -6.47
N SER A 410 0.97 14.19 -7.32
CA SER A 410 1.27 15.62 -7.39
C SER A 410 0.90 16.36 -6.10
N ILE A 411 -0.24 16.04 -5.49
CA ILE A 411 -0.65 16.61 -4.19
C ILE A 411 0.32 16.15 -3.09
N GLU A 412 0.71 14.88 -3.06
CA GLU A 412 1.68 14.37 -2.10
C GLU A 412 3.05 15.07 -2.23
N GLN A 413 3.49 15.35 -3.47
CA GLN A 413 4.70 16.12 -3.73
C GLN A 413 4.58 17.55 -3.20
N GLN A 414 3.45 18.22 -3.44
CA GLN A 414 3.21 19.58 -2.95
C GLN A 414 3.11 19.64 -1.42
N LEU A 415 2.46 18.67 -0.79
CA LEU A 415 2.43 18.56 0.67
C LEU A 415 3.83 18.34 1.24
N SER A 416 4.65 17.54 0.56
CA SER A 416 6.04 17.27 0.94
C SER A 416 6.99 18.46 0.66
N ALA A 417 6.50 19.56 0.10
CA ALA A 417 7.26 20.80 -0.03
C ALA A 417 7.06 21.75 1.16
N THR A 418 6.23 21.37 2.16
CA THR A 418 5.86 22.22 3.30
C THR A 418 6.07 21.49 4.63
N ARG A 419 6.44 22.21 5.69
CA ARG A 419 6.66 21.64 7.04
C ARG A 419 5.37 21.02 7.58
N ARG A 420 4.25 21.77 7.54
CA ARG A 420 2.95 21.26 7.99
C ARG A 420 2.40 20.14 7.11
N GLY A 421 2.72 20.13 5.80
CA GLY A 421 2.37 19.02 4.92
C GLY A 421 3.12 17.73 5.26
N HIS A 422 4.39 17.79 5.64
CA HIS A 422 5.11 16.62 6.20
C HIS A 422 4.48 16.10 7.48
N MET A 423 4.10 17.01 8.39
CA MET A 423 3.41 16.65 9.64
C MET A 423 2.07 15.96 9.36
N LEU A 424 1.24 16.49 8.45
CA LEU A 424 -0.03 15.85 8.02
C LEU A 424 0.20 14.46 7.44
N ARG A 425 1.20 14.32 6.57
CA ARG A 425 1.54 13.03 5.99
C ARG A 425 2.00 12.03 7.04
N SER A 426 2.76 12.48 8.05
CA SER A 426 3.16 11.64 9.18
C SER A 426 1.95 11.22 10.02
N LEU A 427 1.06 12.15 10.38
CA LEU A 427 -0.17 11.85 11.12
C LEU A 427 -1.07 10.85 10.37
N VAL A 428 -1.27 11.05 9.07
CA VAL A 428 -2.08 10.14 8.24
C VAL A 428 -1.40 8.78 8.10
N ARG A 429 -0.08 8.75 7.93
CA ARG A 429 0.68 7.49 7.84
C ARG A 429 0.65 6.70 9.14
N GLU A 430 0.75 7.39 10.28
CA GLU A 430 0.82 6.79 11.62
C GLU A 430 -0.55 6.38 12.15
N HIS A 431 -1.60 7.15 11.86
CA HIS A 431 -2.92 6.95 12.48
C HIS A 431 -4.07 6.71 11.51
N GLY A 432 -3.88 6.95 10.21
CA GLY A 432 -4.96 6.84 9.22
C GLY A 432 -5.59 5.45 9.17
N PHE A 433 -4.78 4.39 9.35
CA PHE A 433 -5.29 3.02 9.42
C PHE A 433 -6.16 2.79 10.66
N GLU A 434 -5.69 3.22 11.84
CA GLU A 434 -6.44 3.09 13.08
C GLU A 434 -7.80 3.82 12.98
N ILE A 435 -7.81 5.04 12.42
CA ILE A 435 -9.05 5.81 12.24
C ILE A 435 -10.03 5.06 11.32
N VAL A 436 -9.56 4.50 10.21
CA VAL A 436 -10.40 3.70 9.29
C VAL A 436 -10.91 2.43 9.99
N ASP A 437 -10.05 1.71 10.71
CA ASP A 437 -10.45 0.52 11.48
C ASP A 437 -11.54 0.84 12.51
N LEU A 438 -11.37 1.94 13.26
CA LEU A 438 -12.35 2.41 14.22
C LEU A 438 -13.67 2.76 13.52
N VAL A 439 -13.64 3.46 12.38
CA VAL A 439 -14.83 3.77 11.57
C VAL A 439 -15.59 2.51 11.15
N HIS A 440 -14.91 1.41 10.84
CA HIS A 440 -15.56 0.16 10.41
C HIS A 440 -16.01 -0.76 11.53
N HIS A 441 -15.23 -0.83 12.61
CA HIS A 441 -15.37 -1.89 13.60
C HIS A 441 -15.83 -1.38 14.97
N ARG A 442 -15.68 -0.08 15.26
CA ARG A 442 -16.17 0.51 16.51
C ARG A 442 -17.49 1.21 16.27
N ARG A 443 -18.58 0.52 16.65
CA ARG A 443 -19.96 1.00 16.51
C ARG A 443 -20.17 2.48 16.84
N ARG A 444 -19.56 3.01 17.90
CA ARG A 444 -19.70 4.43 18.27
C ARG A 444 -19.10 5.36 17.21
N VAL A 445 -17.91 5.03 16.71
CA VAL A 445 -17.21 5.75 15.64
C VAL A 445 -17.95 5.57 14.32
N THR A 446 -18.34 4.35 13.95
CA THR A 446 -19.15 4.07 12.75
C THR A 446 -20.43 4.89 12.71
N VAL A 447 -21.19 4.92 13.81
CA VAL A 447 -22.44 5.69 13.89
C VAL A 447 -22.17 7.18 13.80
N CYS A 448 -21.09 7.68 14.42
CA CYS A 448 -20.70 9.08 14.30
C CYS A 448 -20.38 9.45 12.84
N TRP A 449 -19.55 8.64 12.17
CA TRP A 449 -19.16 8.79 10.78
C TRP A 449 -20.37 8.86 9.83
N HIS A 450 -21.29 7.90 9.95
CA HIS A 450 -22.49 7.89 9.10
C HIS A 450 -23.48 9.01 9.43
N ARG A 451 -23.64 9.36 10.72
CA ARG A 451 -24.57 10.42 11.14
C ARG A 451 -24.20 11.79 10.57
N HIS A 452 -22.91 12.08 10.47
CA HIS A 452 -22.39 13.36 9.98
C HIS A 452 -21.98 13.32 8.50
N GLN A 453 -22.54 12.39 7.71
CA GLN A 453 -22.33 12.30 6.26
C GLN A 453 -20.87 12.02 5.84
N GLY A 454 -20.09 11.32 6.68
CA GLY A 454 -18.68 11.00 6.42
C GLY A 454 -18.39 10.42 5.04
N PRO A 455 -19.11 9.38 4.57
CA PRO A 455 -18.89 8.82 3.23
C PRO A 455 -19.12 9.85 2.10
N ALA A 456 -20.10 10.74 2.25
CA ALA A 456 -20.41 11.73 1.24
C ALA A 456 -19.32 12.82 1.17
N PHE A 457 -18.82 13.29 2.31
CA PHE A 457 -17.68 14.21 2.34
C PHE A 457 -16.40 13.57 1.79
N ALA A 458 -16.12 12.30 2.08
CA ALA A 458 -14.99 11.58 1.50
C ALA A 458 -15.09 11.51 -0.04
N ALA A 459 -16.27 11.20 -0.58
CA ALA A 459 -16.51 11.22 -2.02
C ALA A 459 -16.29 12.63 -2.61
N LEU A 460 -16.78 13.68 -1.95
CA LEU A 460 -16.59 15.07 -2.39
C LEU A 460 -15.12 15.48 -2.43
N VAL A 461 -14.30 15.04 -1.46
CA VAL A 461 -12.86 15.28 -1.47
C VAL A 461 -12.19 14.56 -2.64
N VAL A 462 -12.56 13.30 -2.92
CA VAL A 462 -12.03 12.54 -4.07
C VAL A 462 -12.39 13.23 -5.39
N GLU A 463 -13.62 13.71 -5.53
CA GLU A 463 -14.05 14.48 -6.71
C GLU A 463 -13.28 15.80 -6.85
N ALA A 464 -13.02 16.51 -5.74
CA ALA A 464 -12.21 17.74 -5.76
C ALA A 464 -10.74 17.49 -6.13
N ILE A 465 -10.20 16.29 -5.84
CA ILE A 465 -8.86 15.88 -6.31
C ILE A 465 -8.88 15.57 -7.81
N ARG A 466 -9.95 14.94 -8.31
CA ARG A 466 -10.13 14.65 -9.74
C ARG A 466 -10.28 15.92 -10.57
N GLU A 467 -11.00 16.91 -10.03
CA GLU A 467 -11.34 18.18 -10.69
C GLU A 467 -10.80 19.37 -9.87
N PRO A 468 -9.55 19.83 -10.09
CA PRO A 468 -8.89 20.82 -9.21
C PRO A 468 -9.62 22.17 -9.07
N GLU A 469 -10.43 22.54 -10.05
CA GLU A 469 -11.23 23.77 -10.05
C GLU A 469 -12.51 23.66 -9.21
N ARG A 470 -12.88 22.43 -8.84
CA ARG A 470 -14.11 22.14 -8.10
C ARG A 470 -13.98 22.59 -6.65
N THR A 471 -15.00 23.30 -6.17
CA THR A 471 -15.14 23.62 -4.75
C THR A 471 -15.76 22.46 -4.00
N MET A 472 -15.26 22.21 -2.80
CA MET A 472 -15.90 21.37 -1.81
C MET A 472 -17.12 22.14 -1.27
N PRO A 473 -18.33 21.55 -1.31
CA PRO A 473 -19.53 22.21 -0.79
C PRO A 473 -19.36 22.58 0.69
N ALA A 474 -19.65 23.85 1.02
CA ALA A 474 -19.61 24.33 2.41
C ALA A 474 -20.62 23.58 3.30
N VAL A 475 -21.75 23.14 2.73
CA VAL A 475 -22.79 22.36 3.41
C VAL A 475 -23.23 21.20 2.52
N HIS A 476 -23.33 20.00 3.10
CA HIS A 476 -23.89 18.82 2.46
C HIS A 476 -24.94 18.17 3.39
N HIS A 477 -26.20 18.11 2.95
CA HIS A 477 -27.33 17.61 3.74
C HIS A 477 -27.44 18.18 5.17
N GLY A 478 -27.11 19.47 5.34
CA GLY A 478 -27.18 20.18 6.62
C GLY A 478 -25.96 20.03 7.52
N PHE A 479 -24.92 19.32 7.08
CA PHE A 479 -23.64 19.18 7.78
C PHE A 479 -22.53 19.94 7.05
N THR A 480 -21.55 20.46 7.77
CA THR A 480 -20.31 21.01 7.21
C THR A 480 -19.15 20.03 7.39
N LEU A 481 -18.08 20.16 6.60
CA LEU A 481 -16.87 19.36 6.78
C LEU A 481 -16.25 19.57 8.16
N GLU A 482 -16.29 20.82 8.66
CA GLU A 482 -15.89 21.16 10.02
C GLU A 482 -16.71 20.37 11.07
N THR A 483 -18.05 20.36 10.95
CA THR A 483 -18.92 19.64 11.90
C THR A 483 -18.63 18.13 11.91
N LEU A 484 -18.38 17.54 10.72
CA LEU A 484 -17.95 16.15 10.61
C LEU A 484 -16.61 15.93 11.32
N MET A 485 -15.60 16.75 11.02
CA MET A 485 -14.25 16.59 11.55
C MET A 485 -14.21 16.80 13.07
N THR A 486 -14.95 17.77 13.61
CA THR A 486 -15.09 17.98 15.05
C THR A 486 -15.73 16.76 15.73
N ALA A 487 -16.86 16.28 15.20
CA ALA A 487 -17.54 15.10 15.76
C ALA A 487 -16.69 13.82 15.66
N MET A 488 -15.86 13.71 14.61
CA MET A 488 -14.89 12.63 14.45
C MET A 488 -13.72 12.76 15.43
N CYS A 489 -13.13 13.94 15.63
CA CYS A 489 -12.11 14.16 16.67
C CYS A 489 -12.63 13.72 18.04
N ASP A 490 -13.84 14.14 18.44
CA ASP A 490 -14.41 13.82 19.75
C ASP A 490 -14.58 12.30 19.97
N VAL A 491 -15.14 11.61 18.99
CA VAL A 491 -15.38 10.17 19.11
C VAL A 491 -14.06 9.38 19.06
N LEU A 492 -13.07 9.83 18.28
CA LEU A 492 -11.75 9.20 18.19
C LEU A 492 -10.90 9.47 19.44
N LEU A 493 -11.02 10.64 20.07
CA LEU A 493 -10.42 10.92 21.38
C LEU A 493 -10.93 9.96 22.47
N THR A 494 -12.17 9.47 22.31
CA THR A 494 -12.75 8.50 23.25
C THR A 494 -12.33 7.06 22.91
N GLU A 495 -12.41 6.67 21.64
CA GLU A 495 -12.32 5.27 21.21
C GLU A 495 -10.92 4.86 20.72
N GLY A 496 -10.05 5.82 20.43
CA GLY A 496 -8.70 5.61 19.90
C GLY A 496 -7.69 5.09 20.92
N SER A 497 -6.56 4.62 20.41
CA SER A 497 -5.37 4.22 21.14
C SER A 497 -4.75 5.40 21.89
N ALA A 498 -3.88 5.13 22.86
CA ALA A 498 -3.18 6.18 23.58
C ALA A 498 -2.36 7.08 22.63
N ALA A 499 -1.76 6.51 21.60
CA ALA A 499 -0.99 7.23 20.59
C ALA A 499 -1.91 8.12 19.72
N LEU A 500 -3.01 7.58 19.20
CA LEU A 500 -3.99 8.36 18.42
C LEU A 500 -4.59 9.49 19.25
N ARG A 501 -4.93 9.24 20.52
CA ARG A 501 -5.44 10.28 21.42
C ARG A 501 -4.43 11.41 21.63
N ALA A 502 -3.17 11.09 21.88
CA ALA A 502 -2.12 12.09 22.04
C ALA A 502 -1.94 12.93 20.77
N ALA A 503 -1.92 12.27 19.60
CA ALA A 503 -1.82 12.95 18.32
C ALA A 503 -3.02 13.88 18.05
N LEU A 504 -4.25 13.42 18.33
CA LEU A 504 -5.46 14.25 18.19
C LEU A 504 -5.45 15.45 19.15
N GLN A 505 -5.03 15.26 20.40
CA GLN A 505 -4.93 16.36 21.38
C GLN A 505 -3.95 17.45 20.95
N GLN A 506 -2.83 17.05 20.35
CA GLN A 506 -1.80 17.99 19.89
C GLN A 506 -2.18 18.67 18.57
N ASN A 507 -2.97 18.01 17.71
CA ASN A 507 -3.13 18.43 16.32
C ASN A 507 -4.55 18.84 15.90
N CYS A 508 -5.61 18.42 16.59
CA CYS A 508 -6.98 18.58 16.05
C CYS A 508 -7.37 20.05 15.81
N VAL A 509 -7.00 20.98 16.70
CA VAL A 509 -7.34 22.40 16.56
C VAL A 509 -6.77 22.99 15.27
N TRP A 510 -5.47 22.84 15.04
CA TRP A 510 -4.83 23.42 13.87
C TRP A 510 -5.33 22.75 12.57
N VAL A 511 -5.59 21.43 12.58
CA VAL A 511 -6.12 20.71 11.41
C VAL A 511 -7.52 21.21 11.05
N LEU A 512 -8.36 21.50 12.05
CA LEU A 512 -9.69 22.06 11.83
C LEU A 512 -9.64 23.51 11.31
N GLU A 513 -8.70 24.32 11.80
CA GLU A 513 -8.46 25.67 11.27
C GLU A 513 -7.98 25.61 9.82
N TRP A 514 -7.03 24.72 9.53
CA TRP A 514 -6.50 24.52 8.19
C TRP A 514 -7.58 24.05 7.21
N ILE A 515 -8.37 23.04 7.55
CA ILE A 515 -9.41 22.52 6.64
C ILE A 515 -10.51 23.55 6.36
N SER A 516 -10.68 24.51 7.27
CA SER A 516 -11.64 25.61 7.14
C SER A 516 -11.08 26.81 6.38
N SER A 517 -9.78 26.83 6.05
CA SER A 517 -9.13 27.97 5.40
C SER A 517 -9.44 28.10 3.91
N SER A 518 -9.95 27.03 3.27
CA SER A 518 -10.23 27.01 1.83
C SER A 518 -11.27 25.95 1.48
N ASP A 519 -12.15 26.29 0.53
CA ASP A 519 -13.12 25.38 -0.07
C ASP A 519 -12.54 24.59 -1.27
N ARG A 520 -11.27 24.81 -1.62
CA ARG A 520 -10.56 24.11 -2.71
C ARG A 520 -9.31 23.41 -2.20
N VAL A 521 -9.00 22.25 -2.78
CA VAL A 521 -7.77 21.49 -2.48
C VAL A 521 -6.51 22.32 -2.73
N ALA A 522 -6.44 23.03 -3.85
CA ALA A 522 -5.31 23.91 -4.16
C ALA A 522 -5.15 25.04 -3.12
N GLY A 523 -6.24 25.61 -2.63
CA GLY A 523 -6.20 26.64 -1.59
C GLY A 523 -5.79 26.09 -0.22
N LEU A 524 -6.16 24.85 0.10
CA LEU A 524 -5.69 24.17 1.30
C LEU A 524 -4.16 23.93 1.25
N ILE A 525 -3.65 23.51 0.09
CA ILE A 525 -2.20 23.34 -0.11
C ILE A 525 -1.48 24.69 -0.02
N ALA A 526 -2.03 25.74 -0.65
CA ALA A 526 -1.46 27.08 -0.60
C ALA A 526 -1.45 27.67 0.83
N ALA A 527 -2.47 27.37 1.65
CA ALA A 527 -2.53 27.80 3.03
C ALA A 527 -1.36 27.25 3.86
N LEU A 528 -0.98 25.99 3.65
CA LEU A 528 0.19 25.38 4.31
C LEU A 528 1.50 26.10 3.94
N ALA A 529 1.66 26.48 2.67
CA ALA A 529 2.83 27.22 2.21
C ALA A 529 2.88 28.66 2.74
N CYS A 530 1.72 29.32 2.89
CA CYS A 530 1.62 30.68 3.39
C CYS A 530 1.91 30.80 4.90
N GLU A 531 1.51 29.81 5.70
CA GLU A 531 1.81 29.78 7.14
C GLU A 531 3.29 29.53 7.42
N ASP A 532 3.94 28.62 6.68
CA ASP A 532 5.39 28.41 6.78
C ASP A 532 6.15 29.72 6.50
N ALA A 533 5.70 30.49 5.50
CA ALA A 533 6.27 31.81 5.18
C ALA A 533 6.00 32.90 6.24
N ARG A 534 4.95 32.77 7.07
CA ARG A 534 4.65 33.69 8.19
C ARG A 534 5.48 33.35 9.43
N MET A 535 5.65 32.07 9.76
CA MET A 535 6.48 31.65 10.90
C MET A 535 7.97 31.89 10.68
N LEU A 536 8.45 31.87 9.43
CA LEU A 536 9.79 32.32 9.06
C LEU A 536 10.01 33.84 9.24
N LYS A 537 8.93 34.63 9.37
CA LYS A 537 8.98 36.10 9.49
C LYS A 537 8.78 36.62 10.92
N ASP A 538 8.30 35.80 11.85
CA ASP A 538 8.08 36.21 13.24
C ASP A 538 8.50 35.10 14.23
N PRO A 539 9.75 35.12 14.72
CA PRO A 539 10.28 34.09 15.64
C PRO A 539 9.74 34.19 17.08
N ALA A 540 8.87 35.16 17.40
CA ALA A 540 8.63 35.59 18.78
C ALA A 540 7.51 34.87 19.54
N HIS A 541 6.91 33.79 19.02
CA HIS A 541 5.91 32.99 19.74
C HIS A 541 6.27 31.50 19.74
N VAL A 542 7.21 31.14 20.62
CA VAL A 542 7.38 29.79 21.19
C VAL A 542 7.38 29.93 22.70
#